data_AF-Q688M6-F1
#
_entry.id   AF-Q688M6-F1
#
_cell.length_a   1.000
_cell.length_b   1.000
_cell.length_c   1.000
_cell.angle_alpha   90.00
_cell.angle_beta   90.00
_cell.angle_gamma   90.00
#
_symmetry.space_group_name_H-M   'P 1'
#
loop_
_entity.id
_entity.type
_entity.pdbx_description
1 polymer ?
#
loop_
_entity_poly.entity_id
_entity_poly.type
_entity_poly.pdbx_seq_one_letter_code
_entity_poly.pdbx_strand_id
1 'polypeptide(L)'
;MTPQGNKPSSHDVITGRWAPSPADAAAGRAPGYGVITNIVNGGLECGHGPDDRVANRIGFYQRYCGAFGIGTGGNLDCYNQRPFNSGSSVGLAEQ
;
A
#
# COMPACT_ATOMS: atom_id res chain seq x y z
N MET A 1 5.38 -4.99 11.90
CA MET A 1 4.52 -6.02 12.53
C MET A 1 3.28 -5.41 13.21
N THR A 2 3.32 -4.16 13.63
CA THR A 2 2.21 -3.54 14.38
C THR A 2 1.16 -2.94 13.44
N PRO A 3 -0.13 -3.31 13.53
CA PRO A 3 -1.21 -2.60 12.85
C PRO A 3 -1.42 -1.20 13.46
N GLN A 4 -1.96 -0.26 12.70
CA GLN A 4 -2.19 1.12 13.15
C GLN A 4 -3.56 1.61 12.67
N GLY A 5 -4.54 1.66 13.58
CA GLY A 5 -5.91 2.09 13.24
C GLY A 5 -6.51 1.23 12.12
N ASN A 6 -6.90 1.86 11.01
CA ASN A 6 -7.44 1.17 9.83
C ASN A 6 -6.36 0.52 8.94
N LYS A 7 -5.07 0.76 9.20
CA LYS A 7 -3.98 0.12 8.46
C LYS A 7 -3.69 -1.27 9.06
N PRO A 8 -3.75 -2.36 8.27
CA PRO A 8 -3.23 -3.63 8.73
C PRO A 8 -1.71 -3.55 8.90
N SER A 9 -1.11 -4.55 9.54
CA SER A 9 0.34 -4.63 9.53
C SER A 9 0.84 -5.05 8.15
N SER A 10 1.97 -4.48 7.67
CA SER A 10 2.58 -4.92 6.40
C SER A 10 2.90 -6.42 6.38
N HIS A 11 3.15 -7.00 7.56
CA HIS A 11 3.39 -8.42 7.71
C HIS A 11 2.15 -9.26 7.44
N ASP A 12 1.00 -8.88 8.00
CA ASP A 12 -0.24 -9.62 7.76
C ASP A 12 -0.66 -9.55 6.29
N VAL A 13 -0.33 -8.44 5.60
CA VAL A 13 -0.50 -8.35 4.14
C VAL A 13 0.35 -9.38 3.42
N ILE A 14 1.68 -9.36 3.61
CA ILE A 14 2.58 -10.21 2.80
C ILE A 14 2.50 -11.69 3.15
N THR A 15 2.06 -12.03 4.37
CA THR A 15 1.83 -13.41 4.81
C THR A 15 0.41 -13.92 4.51
N GLY A 16 -0.43 -13.11 3.86
CA GLY A 16 -1.78 -13.50 3.46
C GLY A 16 -2.80 -13.60 4.61
N ARG A 17 -2.48 -13.04 5.78
CA ARG A 17 -3.36 -13.04 6.97
C ARG A 17 -4.37 -11.90 6.97
N TRP A 18 -4.10 -10.82 6.22
CA TRP A 18 -5.04 -9.71 6.06
C TRP A 18 -6.02 -10.00 4.92
N ALA A 19 -7.31 -9.96 5.25
CA ALA A 19 -8.40 -9.92 4.28
C ALA A 19 -8.90 -8.48 4.13
N PRO A 20 -8.98 -7.92 2.90
CA PRO A 20 -9.52 -6.58 2.68
C PRO A 20 -10.97 -6.47 3.16
N SER A 21 -11.28 -5.38 3.87
CA SER A 21 -12.67 -5.04 4.18
C SER A 21 -13.41 -4.55 2.93
N PRO A 22 -14.76 -4.44 2.96
CA PRO A 22 -15.50 -3.79 1.87
C PRO A 22 -15.03 -2.36 1.58
N ALA A 23 -14.58 -1.63 2.62
CA ALA A 23 -14.04 -0.27 2.46
C ALA A 23 -12.65 -0.26 1.81
N ASP A 24 -11.86 -1.33 1.97
CA ASP A 24 -10.60 -1.53 1.27
C ASP A 24 -10.83 -1.87 -0.20
N ALA A 25 -11.75 -2.79 -0.48
CA ALA A 25 -12.12 -3.16 -1.84
C ALA A 25 -12.65 -1.94 -2.62
N ALA A 26 -13.55 -1.15 -2.03
CA ALA A 26 -14.06 0.09 -2.65
C ALA A 26 -12.98 1.16 -2.85
N ALA A 27 -11.90 1.11 -2.07
CA ALA A 27 -10.74 1.99 -2.20
C ALA A 27 -9.67 1.44 -3.16
N GLY A 28 -9.92 0.31 -3.82
CA GLY A 28 -8.95 -0.37 -4.69
C GLY A 28 -7.80 -1.06 -3.94
N ARG A 29 -7.86 -1.15 -2.62
CA ARG A 29 -6.80 -1.77 -1.80
C ARG A 29 -6.95 -3.28 -1.80
N ALA A 30 -6.07 -3.96 -2.52
CA ALA A 30 -6.01 -5.42 -2.63
C ALA A 30 -4.69 -5.97 -2.02
N PRO A 31 -4.63 -7.27 -1.65
CA PRO A 31 -3.42 -7.87 -1.12
C PRO A 31 -2.29 -7.82 -2.15
N GLY A 32 -1.11 -7.37 -1.73
CA GLY A 32 0.08 -7.24 -2.59
C GLY A 32 1.06 -6.19 -2.08
N TYR A 33 2.14 -5.98 -2.81
CA TYR A 33 3.19 -5.03 -2.42
C TYR A 33 2.72 -3.56 -2.48
N GLY A 34 1.76 -3.25 -3.35
CA GLY A 34 1.17 -1.92 -3.48
C GLY A 34 0.50 -1.44 -2.20
N VAL A 35 -0.31 -2.28 -1.54
CA VAL A 35 -0.96 -1.87 -0.28
C VAL A 35 0.05 -1.74 0.86
N ILE A 36 1.18 -2.45 0.82
CA ILE A 36 2.28 -2.23 1.76
C ILE A 36 2.89 -0.83 1.58
N THR A 37 3.08 -0.39 0.34
CA THR A 37 3.48 0.99 0.03
C THR A 37 2.45 2.00 0.55
N ASN A 38 1.16 1.71 0.37
CA ASN A 38 0.07 2.55 0.86
C ASN A 38 0.06 2.65 2.41
N ILE A 39 0.34 1.56 3.12
CA ILE A 39 0.50 1.55 4.59
C ILE A 39 1.63 2.48 5.03
N VAL A 40 2.78 2.40 4.35
CA VAL A 40 4.01 3.13 4.69
C VAL A 40 3.88 4.63 4.41
N ASN A 41 3.50 5.03 3.19
CA ASN A 41 3.47 6.45 2.81
C ASN A 41 2.36 6.78 1.79
N GLY A 42 1.23 6.07 1.85
CA GLY A 42 0.19 6.18 0.83
C GLY A 42 -0.37 7.58 0.62
N GLY A 43 -0.42 8.41 1.66
CA GLY A 43 -0.91 9.79 1.55
C GLY A 43 -0.12 10.68 0.60
N LEU A 44 1.12 10.32 0.31
CA LEU A 44 1.98 11.04 -0.63
C LEU A 44 2.18 10.27 -1.94
N GLU A 45 2.10 8.94 -1.92
CA GLU A 45 2.59 8.08 -3.00
C GLU A 45 1.48 7.33 -3.76
N CYS A 46 0.25 7.26 -3.24
CA CYS A 46 -0.79 6.40 -3.78
C CYS A 46 -2.05 7.18 -4.20
N GLY A 47 -2.81 6.60 -5.13
CA GLY A 47 -4.14 7.10 -5.52
C GLY A 47 -4.15 8.31 -6.44
N HIS A 48 -3.01 8.67 -7.04
CA HIS A 48 -2.87 9.80 -7.97
C HIS A 48 -2.18 9.43 -9.29
N GLY A 49 -2.15 8.14 -9.61
CA GLY A 49 -1.52 7.62 -10.82
C GLY A 49 -0.06 7.21 -10.61
N PRO A 50 0.71 7.02 -11.70
CA PRO A 50 2.11 6.64 -11.63
C PRO A 50 2.97 7.60 -10.80
N ASP A 51 3.85 7.04 -9.98
CA ASP A 51 4.75 7.76 -9.08
C ASP A 51 6.14 7.11 -9.07
N ASP A 52 7.19 7.91 -9.25
CA ASP A 52 8.57 7.42 -9.34
C ASP A 52 9.06 6.78 -8.03
N ARG A 53 8.56 7.22 -6.87
CA ARG A 53 8.90 6.64 -5.56
C ARG A 53 8.30 5.26 -5.43
N VAL A 54 7.05 5.08 -5.87
CA VAL A 54 6.40 3.76 -5.93
C VAL A 54 7.12 2.86 -6.93
N ALA A 55 7.47 3.37 -8.12
CA ALA A 55 8.24 2.60 -9.11
C ALA A 55 9.61 2.16 -8.56
N ASN A 56 10.29 3.04 -7.80
CA ASN A 56 11.55 2.71 -7.14
C ASN A 56 11.39 1.58 -6.09
N ARG A 57 10.34 1.64 -5.26
CA ARG A 57 10.01 0.57 -4.30
C ARG A 57 9.77 -0.77 -5.01
N ILE A 58 8.99 -0.75 -6.09
CA ILE A 58 8.74 -1.94 -6.91
C ILE A 58 10.04 -2.49 -7.50
N GLY A 59 10.93 -1.63 -8.00
CA GLY A 59 12.22 -2.05 -8.56
C GLY A 59 13.10 -2.80 -7.56
N PHE A 60 13.20 -2.32 -6.31
CA PHE A 60 13.90 -3.05 -5.25
C PHE A 60 13.24 -4.38 -4.92
N TYR A 61 11.90 -4.39 -4.81
CA TYR A 61 11.15 -5.61 -4.53
C TYR A 61 11.36 -6.68 -5.61
N GLN A 62 11.25 -6.30 -6.89
CA GLN A 62 11.51 -7.18 -8.03
C GLN A 62 12.93 -7.73 -8.03
N ARG A 63 13.94 -6.89 -7.76
CA ARG A 63 15.34 -7.32 -7.65
C ARG A 63 15.52 -8.40 -6.59
N TYR A 64 14.95 -8.21 -5.39
CA TYR A 64 15.10 -9.18 -4.30
C TYR A 64 14.30 -10.45 -4.53
N CYS A 65 13.07 -10.36 -5.06
CA CYS A 65 12.31 -11.52 -5.49
C CYS A 65 13.09 -12.36 -6.52
N GLY A 66 13.69 -11.71 -7.52
CA GLY A 66 14.55 -12.37 -8.51
C GLY A 66 15.78 -13.04 -7.88
N ALA A 67 16.46 -12.36 -6.97
CA ALA A 67 17.62 -12.93 -6.26
C ALA A 67 17.26 -14.14 -5.39
N PHE A 68 16.04 -14.20 -4.85
CA PHE A 68 15.55 -15.33 -4.06
C PHE A 68 14.84 -16.40 -4.90
N GLY A 69 14.68 -16.21 -6.21
CA GLY A 69 14.00 -17.17 -7.08
C GLY A 69 12.50 -17.30 -6.81
N ILE A 70 11.85 -16.24 -6.29
CA ILE A 70 10.42 -16.22 -5.97
C ILE A 70 9.67 -15.20 -6.85
N GLY A 71 8.38 -15.45 -7.06
CA GLY A 71 7.49 -14.48 -7.72
C GLY A 71 7.18 -13.28 -6.83
N THR A 72 6.93 -12.13 -7.46
CA THR A 72 6.51 -10.89 -6.78
C THR A 72 5.03 -10.88 -6.40
N GLY A 73 4.23 -11.79 -6.97
CA GLY A 73 2.78 -11.71 -6.90
C GLY A 73 2.20 -10.56 -7.73
N GLY A 74 0.89 -10.33 -7.58
CA GLY A 74 0.16 -9.23 -8.22
C GLY A 74 0.05 -7.97 -7.34
N ASN A 75 -0.66 -6.95 -7.83
CA ASN A 75 -0.95 -5.70 -7.11
C ASN A 75 0.32 -5.03 -6.57
N LEU A 76 1.32 -4.82 -7.43
CA LEU A 76 2.63 -4.29 -7.04
C LEU A 76 2.61 -2.79 -6.79
N ASP A 77 1.76 -2.06 -7.51
CA ASP A 77 1.59 -0.61 -7.36
C ASP A 77 0.40 -0.24 -6.49
N CYS A 78 0.39 1.02 -6.09
CA CYS A 78 -0.75 1.65 -5.42
C CYS A 78 -1.29 2.86 -6.18
N TYR A 79 -1.04 2.94 -7.49
CA TYR A 79 -1.33 4.14 -8.30
C TYR A 79 -2.81 4.52 -8.23
N ASN A 80 -3.69 3.52 -8.20
CA ASN A 80 -5.14 3.70 -8.14
C ASN A 80 -5.74 3.31 -6.78
N GLN A 81 -4.91 3.09 -5.75
CA GLN A 81 -5.38 2.75 -4.42
C GLN A 81 -5.59 4.03 -3.61
N ARG A 82 -6.82 4.29 -3.15
CA ARG A 82 -7.07 5.43 -2.27
C ARG A 82 -6.27 5.27 -0.96
N PRO A 83 -5.51 6.29 -0.53
CA PRO A 83 -4.70 6.21 0.68
C PRO A 83 -5.49 5.87 1.95
N PHE A 84 -4.89 5.15 2.90
CA PHE A 84 -5.53 4.87 4.20
C PHE A 84 -5.82 6.13 5.03
N ASN A 85 -5.07 7.22 4.81
CA ASN A 85 -5.23 8.50 5.52
C ASN A 85 -6.19 9.49 4.84
N SER A 86 -6.82 9.13 3.71
CA SER A 86 -7.71 10.02 2.94
C SER A 86 -9.02 10.40 3.64
N GLY A 87 -9.27 9.90 4.85
CA GLY A 87 -10.45 10.20 5.67
C GLY A 87 -10.13 10.86 7.01
N SER A 88 -8.85 11.13 7.29
CA SER A 88 -8.44 11.91 8.46
C SER A 88 -8.19 13.33 7.99
N SER A 89 -9.20 14.18 8.15
CA SER A 89 -9.00 15.62 8.23
C SER A 89 -8.06 15.91 9.40
N VAL A 90 -6.74 15.84 9.17
CA VAL A 90 -5.82 16.66 9.96
C VAL A 90 -6.21 18.09 9.61
N GLY A 91 -6.80 18.77 10.59
CA GLY A 91 -7.52 20.03 10.42
C GLY A 91 -6.74 21.06 9.60
N LEU A 92 -7.28 21.38 8.43
CA LEU A 92 -7.23 22.74 7.90
C LEU A 92 -8.49 23.45 8.43
N ALA A 93 -8.42 23.89 9.67
CA ALA A 93 -9.23 24.98 10.22
C ALA A 93 -8.20 25.91 10.87
N GLU A 94 -7.81 26.97 10.17
CA GLU A 94 -8.33 28.34 10.27
C GLU A 94 -7.31 29.22 11.00
N GLN A 95 -6.83 30.25 10.28
CA GLN A 95 -5.85 31.31 10.63
C GLN A 95 -4.38 30.97 10.39
#